data_AF-A0A5H2PG80-F1
#
_entry.id   AF-A0A5H2PG80-F1
#
_cell.length_a   1.000
_cell.length_b   1.000
_cell.length_c   1.000
_cell.angle_alpha   90.00
_cell.angle_beta   90.00
_cell.angle_gamma   90.00
#
_symmetry.space_group_name_H-M   'P 1'
#
loop_
_entity.id
_entity.type
_entity.pdbx_description
1 polymer ?
#
loop_
_entity_poly.entity_id
_entity_poly.type
_entity_poly.pdbx_seq_one_letter_code
_entity_poly.pdbx_strand_id
1 'polypeptide(L)'
;AVKTGASLSVVLYSTMILFSFLPSLFKSKYLKYRDQRIDNTHHVLKEFKLMKMFNWESFAFNYINFVRKKEMLFCKVRLYLATVGIFISAVSADIVEVLLFFLFIREKLDNQKEVNFSSIIMPLFVYKSLISSASNFPNLMNNIIEGTVNIARINKYVNHHLYYNDINN
;
A
#
# COMPACT_ATOMS: atom_id res chain seq x y z
N ALA A 1 -13.42 -20.59 24.19
CA ALA A 1 -12.68 -20.34 22.94
C ALA A 1 -13.06 -19.03 22.26
N VAL A 2 -14.23 -18.43 22.51
CA VAL A 2 -14.61 -17.15 21.88
C VAL A 2 -13.61 -16.01 22.19
N LYS A 3 -13.16 -15.88 23.45
CA LYS A 3 -12.15 -14.87 23.85
C LYS A 3 -10.79 -15.10 23.18
N THR A 4 -10.32 -16.35 23.12
CA THR A 4 -9.04 -16.70 22.48
C THR A 4 -9.10 -16.53 20.96
N GLY A 5 -10.21 -16.93 20.32
CA GLY A 5 -10.43 -16.71 18.89
C GLY A 5 -10.54 -15.23 18.53
N ALA A 6 -11.22 -14.43 19.36
CA ALA A 6 -11.29 -12.98 19.20
C ALA A 6 -9.94 -12.29 19.41
N SER A 7 -9.14 -12.73 20.39
CA SER A 7 -7.79 -12.18 20.60
C SER A 7 -6.89 -12.47 19.41
N LEU A 8 -6.97 -13.68 18.85
CA LEU A 8 -6.13 -14.12 17.74
C LEU A 8 -6.51 -13.41 16.43
N SER A 9 -7.80 -13.17 16.19
CA SER A 9 -8.25 -12.37 15.04
C SER A 9 -7.80 -10.91 15.15
N VAL A 10 -7.88 -10.29 16.34
CA VAL A 10 -7.38 -8.92 16.58
C VAL A 10 -5.89 -8.79 16.28
N VAL A 11 -5.07 -9.76 16.70
CA VAL A 11 -3.62 -9.77 16.42
C VAL A 11 -3.37 -9.86 14.91
N LEU A 12 -4.09 -10.74 14.20
CA LEU A 12 -3.95 -10.89 12.75
C LEU A 12 -4.37 -9.62 12.01
N TYR A 13 -5.46 -8.96 12.40
CA TYR A 13 -5.85 -7.66 11.84
C TYR A 13 -4.77 -6.60 12.04
N SER A 14 -4.19 -6.52 13.24
CA SER A 14 -3.11 -5.57 13.53
C SER A 14 -1.91 -5.79 12.61
N THR A 15 -1.51 -7.05 12.39
CA THR A 15 -0.41 -7.38 11.48
C THR A 15 -0.72 -7.07 10.02
N MET A 16 -1.94 -7.35 9.53
CA MET A 16 -2.34 -7.04 8.15
C MET A 16 -2.33 -5.54 7.87
N ILE A 17 -2.82 -4.73 8.81
CA ILE A 17 -2.81 -3.27 8.71
C ILE A 17 -1.37 -2.74 8.70
N LEU A 18 -0.51 -3.26 9.58
CA LEU A 18 0.89 -2.84 9.66
C LEU A 18 1.63 -3.05 8.33
N PHE A 19 1.57 -4.27 7.77
CA PHE A 19 2.24 -4.59 6.51
C PHE A 19 1.64 -3.85 5.32
N SER A 20 0.35 -3.52 5.34
CA SER A 20 -0.30 -2.73 4.29
C SER A 20 0.10 -1.25 4.34
N PHE A 21 0.41 -0.72 5.52
CA PHE A 21 0.82 0.68 5.71
C PHE A 21 2.31 0.89 5.41
N LEU A 22 3.19 -0.07 5.70
CA LEU A 22 4.64 0.06 5.48
C LEU A 22 5.02 0.56 4.06
N PRO A 23 4.47 0.02 2.96
CA PRO A 23 4.76 0.49 1.61
C PRO A 23 4.41 1.97 1.36
N SER A 24 3.39 2.50 2.05
CA SER A 24 2.94 3.89 1.87
C SER A 24 3.99 4.89 2.35
N LEU A 25 4.73 4.55 3.42
CA LEU A 25 5.82 5.39 3.94
C LEU A 25 6.96 5.55 2.92
N PHE A 26 7.30 4.48 2.21
CA PHE A 26 8.33 4.50 1.18
C PHE A 26 7.85 5.16 -0.13
N LYS A 27 6.52 5.25 -0.34
CA LYS A 27 5.93 5.88 -1.53
C LYS A 27 6.36 7.35 -1.65
N SER A 28 6.39 8.11 -0.56
CA SER A 28 6.80 9.52 -0.57
C SER A 28 8.22 9.73 -1.13
N LYS A 29 9.19 8.95 -0.63
CA LYS A 29 10.59 9.01 -1.11
C LYS A 29 10.70 8.61 -2.57
N TYR A 30 9.99 7.55 -2.99
CA TYR A 30 9.94 7.13 -4.39
C TYR A 30 9.39 8.24 -5.30
N LEU A 31 8.28 8.87 -4.91
CA LEU A 31 7.67 9.96 -5.69
C LEU A 31 8.63 11.13 -5.87
N LYS A 32 9.37 11.52 -4.82
CA LYS A 32 10.37 12.60 -4.89
C LYS A 32 11.44 12.33 -5.96
N TYR A 33 12.02 11.13 -6.00
CA TYR A 33 13.04 10.78 -7.01
C TYR A 33 12.46 10.63 -8.42
N ARG A 34 11.21 10.16 -8.52
CA ARG A 34 10.50 10.07 -9.79
C ARG A 34 10.24 11.46 -10.37
N ASP A 35 9.78 12.41 -9.56
CA ASP A 35 9.52 13.78 -10.00
C ASP A 35 10.85 14.46 -10.41
N GLN A 36 11.93 14.28 -9.63
CA GLN A 36 13.27 14.74 -10.01
C GLN A 36 13.77 14.14 -11.33
N ARG A 37 13.47 12.85 -11.61
CA ARG A 37 13.82 12.23 -12.90
C ARG A 37 13.06 12.88 -14.05
N ILE A 38 11.78 13.16 -13.86
CA ILE A 38 10.92 13.81 -14.87
C ILE A 38 11.46 15.21 -15.18
N ASP A 39 11.78 16.00 -14.16
CA ASP A 39 12.37 17.34 -14.32
C ASP A 39 13.71 17.28 -15.06
N ASN A 40 14.62 16.39 -14.65
CA ASN A 40 15.91 16.21 -15.32
C ASN A 40 15.77 15.80 -16.79
N THR A 41 14.82 14.92 -17.08
CA THR A 41 14.55 14.48 -18.45
C THR A 41 13.99 15.64 -19.27
N HIS A 42 13.09 16.44 -18.68
CA HIS A 42 12.54 17.64 -19.31
C HIS A 42 13.64 18.66 -19.65
N HIS A 43 14.58 18.93 -18.74
CA HIS A 43 15.73 19.80 -19.01
C HIS A 43 16.60 19.30 -20.17
N VAL A 44 16.92 18.00 -20.20
CA VAL A 44 17.72 17.40 -21.29
C VAL A 44 16.99 17.48 -22.63
N LEU A 45 15.68 17.24 -22.65
CA LEU A 45 14.87 17.31 -23.88
C LEU A 45 14.75 18.75 -24.39
N LYS A 46 14.64 19.74 -23.51
CA LYS A 46 14.60 21.15 -23.88
C LYS A 46 15.87 21.58 -24.62
N GLU A 47 17.03 21.12 -24.16
CA GLU A 47 18.34 21.45 -24.74
C GLU A 47 18.88 20.37 -25.69
N PHE A 48 17.99 19.55 -26.28
CA PHE A 48 18.37 18.37 -27.07
C PHE A 48 19.31 18.70 -28.24
N LYS A 49 19.08 19.83 -28.92
CA LYS A 49 19.90 20.26 -30.06
C LYS A 49 21.36 20.52 -29.65
N LEU A 50 21.59 21.15 -28.49
CA LEU A 50 22.93 21.37 -27.94
C LEU A 50 23.58 20.05 -27.56
N MET A 51 22.82 19.16 -26.92
CA MET A 51 23.31 17.83 -26.53
C MET A 51 23.81 17.02 -27.73
N LYS A 52 23.12 17.11 -28.87
CA LYS A 52 23.54 16.50 -30.15
C LYS A 52 24.75 17.19 -30.75
N MET A 53 24.81 18.52 -30.75
CA MET A 53 25.93 19.28 -31.32
C MET A 53 27.26 18.99 -30.62
N PHE A 54 27.22 18.78 -29.30
CA PHE A 54 28.42 18.47 -28.49
C PHE A 54 28.65 16.97 -28.26
N ASN A 55 27.83 16.08 -28.83
CA ASN A 55 27.86 14.63 -28.56
C ASN A 55 27.79 14.28 -27.05
N TRP A 56 27.05 15.07 -26.26
CA TRP A 56 26.91 14.92 -24.80
C TRP A 56 25.82 13.92 -24.37
N GLU A 57 25.31 13.11 -25.29
CA GLU A 57 24.23 12.15 -25.04
C GLU A 57 24.57 11.15 -23.93
N SER A 58 25.81 10.64 -23.91
CA SER A 58 26.25 9.69 -22.87
C SER A 58 26.27 10.36 -21.48
N PHE A 59 26.67 11.62 -21.41
CA PHE A 59 26.67 12.39 -20.16
C PHE A 59 25.24 12.64 -19.66
N ALA A 60 24.34 13.06 -20.56
CA ALA A 60 22.93 13.27 -20.24
C ALA A 60 22.25 11.96 -19.78
N PHE A 61 22.56 10.84 -20.43
CA PHE A 61 22.08 9.53 -20.03
C PHE A 61 22.58 9.14 -18.64
N ASN A 62 23.87 9.31 -18.36
CA ASN A 62 24.44 9.01 -17.04
C ASN A 62 23.85 9.90 -15.94
N TYR A 63 23.60 11.17 -16.22
CA TYR A 63 22.93 12.11 -15.31
C TYR A 63 21.53 11.63 -14.91
N ILE A 64 20.69 11.25 -15.89
CA ILE A 64 19.35 10.72 -15.63
C ILE A 64 19.44 9.35 -14.90
N ASN A 65 20.37 8.49 -15.33
CA ASN A 65 20.51 7.14 -14.79
C ASN A 65 20.96 7.13 -13.31
N PHE A 66 21.71 8.14 -12.87
CA PHE A 66 22.08 8.30 -11.47
C PHE A 66 20.84 8.46 -10.56
N VAL A 67 19.86 9.27 -10.97
CA VAL A 67 18.58 9.42 -10.25
C VAL A 67 17.73 8.15 -10.38
N ARG A 68 17.72 7.53 -11.57
CA ARG A 68 17.00 6.27 -11.83
C ARG A 68 17.43 5.14 -10.89
N LYS A 69 18.73 4.99 -10.61
CA LYS A 69 19.25 3.98 -9.68
C LYS A 69 18.68 4.16 -8.27
N LYS A 70 18.60 5.41 -7.78
CA LYS A 70 18.02 5.72 -6.46
C LYS A 70 16.51 5.46 -6.44
N GLU A 71 15.81 5.88 -7.48
CA GLU A 71 14.36 5.62 -7.65
C GLU A 71 14.06 4.11 -7.61
N MET A 72 14.84 3.30 -8.33
CA MET A 72 14.66 1.85 -8.40
C MET A 72 14.90 1.14 -7.07
N LEU A 73 15.83 1.63 -6.24
CA LEU A 73 16.08 1.06 -4.91
C LEU A 73 14.82 1.18 -4.01
N PHE A 74 14.24 2.37 -3.94
CA PHE A 74 13.01 2.58 -3.18
C PHE A 74 11.81 1.87 -3.79
N CYS A 75 11.73 1.81 -5.13
CA CYS A 75 10.67 1.07 -5.82
C CYS A 75 10.71 -0.42 -5.49
N LYS A 76 11.91 -1.02 -5.47
CA LYS A 76 12.12 -2.43 -5.14
C LYS A 76 11.68 -2.74 -3.71
N VAL A 77 12.14 -1.97 -2.72
CA VAL A 77 11.76 -2.17 -1.30
C VAL A 77 10.24 -2.04 -1.13
N ARG A 78 9.64 -1.01 -1.72
CA ARG A 78 8.18 -0.81 -1.69
C ARG A 78 7.43 -2.00 -2.30
N LEU A 79 7.90 -2.51 -3.44
CA LEU A 79 7.27 -3.64 -4.12
C LEU A 79 7.34 -4.91 -3.26
N TYR A 80 8.51 -5.24 -2.71
CA TYR A 80 8.65 -6.39 -1.83
C TYR A 80 7.72 -6.31 -0.61
N LEU A 81 7.69 -5.16 0.06
CA LEU A 81 6.80 -4.94 1.21
C LEU A 81 5.32 -5.08 0.81
N ALA A 82 4.94 -4.53 -0.34
CA ALA A 82 3.56 -4.62 -0.84
C ALA A 82 3.17 -6.06 -1.17
N THR A 83 4.04 -6.82 -1.86
CA THR A 83 3.80 -8.23 -2.18
C THR A 83 3.68 -9.09 -0.92
N VAL A 84 4.54 -8.85 0.08
CA VAL A 84 4.44 -9.54 1.38
C VAL A 84 3.11 -9.21 2.08
N GLY A 85 2.69 -7.95 2.06
CA GLY A 85 1.39 -7.56 2.61
C GLY A 85 0.21 -8.25 1.92
N ILE A 86 0.23 -8.34 0.59
CA ILE A 86 -0.80 -9.06 -0.19
C ILE A 86 -0.80 -10.55 0.15
N PHE A 87 0.38 -11.17 0.23
CA PHE A 87 0.52 -12.58 0.58
C PHE A 87 -0.03 -12.89 1.97
N ILE A 88 0.36 -12.09 2.99
CA ILE A 88 -0.18 -12.22 4.35
C ILE A 88 -1.69 -12.07 4.31
N SER A 89 -2.20 -11.07 3.58
CA SER A 89 -3.65 -10.85 3.50
C SER A 89 -4.40 -12.02 2.87
N ALA A 90 -3.84 -12.68 1.85
CA ALA A 90 -4.45 -13.82 1.20
C ALA A 90 -4.49 -15.04 2.12
N VAL A 91 -3.39 -15.32 2.82
CA VAL A 91 -3.24 -16.51 3.67
C VAL A 91 -3.93 -16.34 5.04
N SER A 92 -4.10 -15.10 5.54
CA SER A 92 -4.73 -14.83 6.83
C SER A 92 -6.13 -15.43 6.97
N ALA A 93 -6.95 -15.41 5.91
CA ALA A 93 -8.32 -15.95 5.98
C ALA A 93 -8.31 -17.47 6.23
N ASP A 94 -7.43 -18.19 5.55
CA ASP A 94 -7.31 -19.65 5.67
C ASP A 94 -6.70 -20.06 7.02
N ILE A 95 -5.69 -19.31 7.50
CA ILE A 95 -5.09 -19.55 8.83
C ILE A 95 -6.12 -19.39 9.94
N VAL A 96 -6.95 -18.34 9.87
CA VAL A 96 -8.00 -18.10 10.89
C VAL A 96 -9.05 -19.20 10.84
N GLU A 97 -9.45 -19.63 9.65
CA GLU A 97 -10.42 -20.71 9.46
C GLU A 97 -9.96 -22.01 10.14
N VAL A 98 -8.71 -22.43 9.91
CA VAL A 98 -8.12 -23.63 10.55
C VAL A 98 -8.00 -23.46 12.06
N LEU A 99 -7.51 -22.31 12.54
CA LEU A 99 -7.33 -22.06 13.97
C LEU A 99 -8.64 -22.01 14.73
N LEU A 100 -9.67 -21.34 14.18
CA LEU A 100 -11.00 -21.30 14.79
C LEU A 100 -11.60 -22.69 14.84
N PHE A 101 -11.53 -23.45 13.75
CA PHE A 101 -12.03 -24.82 13.71
C PHE A 101 -11.38 -25.69 14.80
N PHE A 102 -10.06 -25.63 14.93
CA PHE A 102 -9.32 -26.36 15.97
C PHE A 102 -9.73 -25.94 17.39
N LEU A 103 -9.82 -24.63 17.65
CA LEU A 103 -10.20 -24.10 18.96
C LEU A 103 -11.65 -24.46 19.34
N PHE A 104 -12.57 -24.43 18.38
CA PHE A 104 -13.97 -24.80 18.59
C PHE A 104 -14.13 -26.30 18.89
N ILE A 105 -13.43 -27.17 18.16
CA ILE A 105 -13.46 -28.62 18.43
C ILE A 105 -12.88 -28.91 19.82
N ARG A 106 -11.72 -28.32 20.14
CA ARG A 106 -11.05 -28.53 21.43
C ARG A 106 -11.95 -28.12 22.60
N GLU A 107 -12.63 -26.97 22.52
CA GLU A 107 -13.55 -26.53 23.58
C GLU A 107 -14.80 -27.42 23.69
N LYS A 108 -15.35 -27.92 22.58
CA LYS A 108 -16.51 -28.81 22.65
C LYS A 108 -16.15 -30.18 23.22
N LEU A 109 -14.95 -30.69 22.93
CA LEU A 109 -14.44 -31.95 23.49
C LEU A 109 -14.26 -31.83 25.01
N ASP A 110 -13.71 -30.72 25.49
CA ASP A 110 -13.49 -30.45 26.92
C ASP A 110 -14.82 -30.32 27.70
N ASN A 111 -15.86 -29.78 27.05
CA ASN A 111 -17.18 -29.59 27.66
C ASN A 111 -18.15 -30.78 27.46
N GLN A 112 -17.73 -31.88 26.85
CA GLN A 112 -18.58 -33.05 26.51
C GLN A 112 -19.92 -32.69 25.82
N LYS A 113 -19.94 -31.65 24.98
CA LYS A 113 -21.16 -31.23 24.27
C LYS A 113 -21.20 -31.79 22.86
N GLU A 114 -22.39 -32.16 22.40
CA GLU A 114 -22.60 -32.61 21.03
C GLU A 114 -22.13 -31.57 19.99
N VAL A 115 -21.39 -32.07 19.00
CA VAL A 115 -20.78 -31.26 17.95
C VAL A 115 -21.76 -31.12 16.79
N ASN A 116 -22.73 -30.21 16.93
CA ASN A 116 -23.57 -29.84 15.79
C ASN A 116 -22.79 -29.00 14.76
N PHE A 117 -22.92 -29.38 13.48
CA PHE A 117 -22.26 -28.77 12.33
C PHE A 117 -22.58 -27.27 12.18
N SER A 118 -23.85 -26.91 12.38
CA SER A 118 -24.31 -25.51 12.35
C SER A 118 -23.62 -24.63 13.39
N SER A 119 -23.34 -25.18 14.59
CA SER A 119 -22.65 -24.44 15.65
C SER A 119 -21.19 -24.10 15.33
N ILE A 120 -20.57 -24.76 14.34
CA ILE A 120 -19.19 -24.52 13.92
C ILE A 120 -19.14 -23.59 12.71
N ILE A 121 -19.98 -23.84 11.71
CA ILE A 121 -19.93 -23.13 10.43
C ILE A 121 -20.40 -21.69 10.54
N MET A 122 -21.45 -21.44 11.33
CA MET A 122 -22.02 -20.10 11.42
C MET A 122 -21.02 -19.09 12.02
N PRO A 123 -20.31 -19.37 13.14
CA PRO A 123 -19.22 -18.51 13.60
C PRO A 123 -18.10 -18.37 12.57
N LEU A 124 -17.69 -19.46 11.93
CA LEU A 124 -16.57 -19.47 11.00
C LEU A 124 -16.84 -18.59 9.77
N PHE A 125 -18.05 -18.66 9.22
CA PHE A 125 -18.51 -17.80 8.13
C PHE A 125 -18.52 -16.31 8.50
N VAL A 126 -18.98 -15.97 9.71
CA VAL A 126 -18.99 -14.59 10.21
C VAL A 126 -17.57 -14.05 10.32
N TYR A 127 -16.63 -14.83 10.88
CA TYR A 127 -15.23 -14.42 10.96
C TYR A 127 -14.60 -14.22 9.58
N LYS A 128 -14.84 -15.14 8.63
CA LYS A 128 -14.31 -15.03 7.26
C LYS A 128 -14.82 -13.78 6.55
N SER A 129 -16.10 -13.45 6.70
CA SER A 129 -16.70 -12.24 6.14
C SER A 129 -16.07 -10.97 6.73
N LEU A 130 -15.85 -10.95 8.06
CA LEU A 130 -15.15 -9.83 8.71
C LEU A 130 -13.72 -9.65 8.20
N ILE A 131 -12.99 -10.75 7.95
CA ILE A 131 -11.61 -10.69 7.46
C ILE A 131 -11.56 -10.05 6.07
N SER A 132 -12.45 -10.49 5.19
CA SER A 132 -12.55 -9.95 3.84
C SER A 132 -12.92 -8.47 3.81
N SER A 133 -13.75 -7.99 4.75
CA SER A 133 -14.07 -6.57 4.86
C SER A 133 -12.88 -5.76 5.41
N ALA A 134 -12.17 -6.28 6.39
CA ALA A 134 -11.04 -5.60 7.02
C ALA A 134 -9.79 -5.54 6.14
N SER A 135 -9.54 -6.54 5.29
CA SER A 135 -8.41 -6.51 4.34
C SER A 135 -8.48 -5.35 3.34
N ASN A 136 -9.69 -4.87 3.05
CA ASN A 136 -9.91 -3.72 2.15
C ASN A 136 -9.73 -2.37 2.86
N PHE A 137 -9.73 -2.33 4.18
CA PHE A 137 -9.66 -1.10 4.96
C PHE A 137 -8.36 -0.29 4.74
N PRO A 138 -7.16 -0.90 4.71
CA PRO A 138 -5.93 -0.16 4.40
C PRO A 138 -5.95 0.49 3.01
N ASN A 139 -6.55 -0.17 2.03
CA ASN A 139 -6.68 0.36 0.67
C ASN A 139 -7.58 1.60 0.65
N LEU A 140 -8.70 1.56 1.38
CA LEU A 140 -9.57 2.73 1.54
C LEU A 140 -8.82 3.91 2.18
N MET A 141 -8.04 3.66 3.25
CA MET A 141 -7.23 4.71 3.88
C MET A 141 -6.18 5.30 2.94
N ASN A 142 -5.47 4.46 2.18
CA ASN A 142 -4.53 4.92 1.16
C ASN A 142 -5.23 5.80 0.12
N ASN A 143 -6.43 5.43 -0.35
CA ASN A 143 -7.19 6.22 -1.33
C ASN A 143 -7.63 7.57 -0.76
N ILE A 144 -8.02 7.65 0.51
CA ILE A 144 -8.38 8.92 1.17
C ILE A 144 -7.16 9.83 1.31
N ILE A 145 -6.01 9.28 1.73
CA ILE A 145 -4.75 10.04 1.85
C ILE A 145 -4.30 10.54 0.48
N GLU A 146 -4.37 9.70 -0.55
CA GLU A 146 -4.00 10.09 -1.91
C GLU A 146 -4.97 11.14 -2.48
N GLY A 147 -6.28 10.97 -2.26
CA GLY A 147 -7.30 11.93 -2.65
C GLY A 147 -7.07 13.30 -2.03
N THR A 148 -6.84 13.37 -0.72
CA THR A 148 -6.58 14.64 0.00
C THR A 148 -5.32 15.34 -0.50
N VAL A 149 -4.22 14.60 -0.71
CA VAL A 149 -2.98 15.17 -1.25
C VAL A 149 -3.15 15.65 -2.69
N ASN A 150 -3.88 14.91 -3.53
CA ASN A 150 -4.13 15.30 -4.92
C ASN A 150 -5.00 16.56 -5.00
N ILE A 151 -6.06 16.65 -4.18
CA ILE A 151 -6.89 17.85 -4.06
C ILE A 151 -6.03 19.05 -3.62
N ALA A 152 -5.15 18.88 -2.63
CA ALA A 152 -4.26 19.95 -2.19
C ALA A 152 -3.31 20.45 -3.29
N ARG A 153 -2.76 19.55 -4.12
CA ARG A 153 -1.92 19.95 -5.27
C ARG A 153 -2.70 20.70 -6.33
N ILE A 154 -3.91 20.24 -6.67
CA ILE A 154 -4.79 20.92 -7.62
C ILE A 154 -5.13 22.31 -7.10
N ASN A 155 -5.53 22.43 -5.82
CA ASN A 155 -5.87 23.71 -5.22
C ASN A 155 -4.67 24.69 -5.26
N LYS A 156 -3.46 24.21 -4.96
CA LYS A 156 -2.24 25.02 -5.08
C LYS A 156 -1.98 25.49 -6.52
N TYR A 157 -2.16 24.61 -7.51
CA TYR A 157 -2.00 24.94 -8.92
C TYR A 157 -3.02 25.99 -9.38
N VAL A 158 -4.30 25.77 -9.07
CA VAL A 158 -5.41 26.67 -9.41
C VAL A 158 -5.20 28.06 -8.79
N ASN A 159 -4.86 28.13 -7.50
CA ASN A 159 -4.60 29.41 -6.83
C ASN A 159 -3.39 30.15 -7.41
N HIS A 160 -2.35 29.42 -7.85
CA HIS A 160 -1.18 30.07 -8.46
C HIS A 160 -1.50 30.63 -9.85
N HIS A 161 -2.26 29.91 -10.68
CA HIS A 161 -2.49 30.29 -12.08
C HIS A 161 -3.71 31.18 -12.32
N LEU A 162 -4.77 31.06 -11.52
CA LEU A 162 -5.97 31.91 -11.66
C LEU A 162 -5.83 33.20 -10.83
N TYR A 163 -5.51 33.10 -9.53
CA TYR A 163 -5.49 34.29 -8.67
C TYR A 163 -4.28 35.20 -8.88
N TYR A 164 -3.09 34.66 -9.21
CA TYR A 164 -1.88 35.48 -9.32
C TYR A 164 -1.71 36.14 -10.70
N ASN A 165 -2.33 35.58 -11.75
CA ASN A 165 -2.35 36.19 -13.09
C ASN A 165 -3.42 37.28 -13.21
N ASP A 166 -4.54 37.20 -12.48
CA ASP A 166 -5.59 38.23 -12.49
C ASP A 166 -5.25 39.49 -11.68
N ILE A 167 -4.21 39.44 -10.82
CA ILE A 167 -3.74 40.61 -10.03
C ILE A 167 -2.56 41.33 -10.72
N ASN A 168 -1.83 40.62 -11.60
CA ASN A 168 -0.65 41.16 -12.31
C ASN A 168 -0.92 41.50 -13.78
N ASN A 169 -2.16 41.35 -14.24
CA ASN A 169 -2.69 41.95 -15.48
C ASN A 169 -3.67 43.07 -15.11
#